data_AF-A0A6V7IXL9-F1
#
_entry.id   AF-A0A6V7IXL9-F1
#
_cell.length_a   1.000
_cell.length_b   1.000
_cell.length_c   1.000
_cell.angle_alpha   90.00
_cell.angle_beta   90.00
_cell.angle_gamma   90.00
#
_symmetry.space_group_name_H-M   'P 1'
#
loop_
_entity.id
_entity.type
_entity.pdbx_description
1 polymer ?
#
loop_
_entity_poly.entity_id
_entity_poly.type
_entity_poly.pdbx_seq_one_letter_code
_entity_poly.pdbx_strand_id
1 'polypeptide(L)' 'LSRGVAEISAMIVLRRLDKKKDRVEISAEQLLRAAEEAERLASVLNRPMAVLGWYHSHPHITVCPSHV' A
#
# COMPACT_ATOMS: atom_id res chain seq x y z
N LEU A 1 7.83 16.13 -15.82
CA LEU A 1 7.21 15.55 -14.61
C LEU A 1 6.24 16.57 -14.03
N SER A 2 4.93 16.33 -14.17
CA SER A 2 3.89 17.14 -13.50
C SER A 2 4.13 17.04 -11.99
N ARG A 3 4.60 18.13 -11.38
CA ARG A 3 4.89 18.18 -9.95
C ARG A 3 3.63 17.77 -9.17
N GLY A 4 3.73 16.74 -8.33
CA GLY A 4 2.66 16.35 -7.40
C GLY A 4 1.76 15.18 -7.83
N VAL A 5 2.02 14.50 -8.96
CA VAL A 5 1.28 13.29 -9.34
C VAL A 5 2.10 12.04 -9.03
N ALA A 6 1.51 11.10 -8.30
CA ALA A 6 2.03 9.76 -8.06
C ALA A 6 1.35 8.76 -9.02
N GLU A 7 2.13 8.02 -9.80
CA GLU A 7 1.63 6.99 -10.71
C GLU A 7 1.67 5.61 -10.03
N ILE A 8 0.51 4.97 -9.88
CA ILE A 8 0.39 3.63 -9.27
C ILE A 8 0.21 2.61 -10.40
N SER A 9 1.19 1.72 -10.58
CA SER A 9 1.18 0.72 -11.65
C SER A 9 1.19 -0.74 -11.18
N ALA A 10 1.23 -0.96 -9.86
CA ALA A 10 1.22 -2.28 -9.23
C ALA A 10 0.60 -2.17 -7.82
N MET A 11 0.06 -3.29 -7.30
CA MET A 11 -0.48 -3.37 -5.93
C MET A 11 -0.10 -4.70 -5.29
N ILE A 12 0.08 -4.70 -3.97
CA ILE A 12 0.35 -5.91 -3.15
C ILE A 12 -0.81 -6.09 -2.18
N VAL A 13 -1.46 -7.25 -2.24
CA VAL A 13 -2.53 -7.60 -1.31
C VAL A 13 -1.91 -8.10 -0.01
N LEU A 14 -2.12 -7.37 1.08
CA LEU A 14 -1.61 -7.74 2.40
C LEU A 14 -2.65 -8.54 3.19
N ARG A 15 -2.17 -9.53 3.95
CA ARG A 15 -3.00 -10.21 4.96
C ARG A 15 -3.11 -9.30 6.19
N ARG A 16 -4.35 -8.97 6.57
CA ARG A 16 -4.63 -8.23 7.79
C ARG A 16 -4.32 -9.07 9.04
N LEU A 17 -3.43 -8.57 9.90
CA LEU A 17 -2.99 -9.27 11.11
C LEU A 17 -3.88 -8.97 12.33
N ASP A 18 -4.27 -7.70 12.52
CA ASP A 18 -5.23 -7.30 13.56
C ASP A 18 -6.64 -7.12 12.97
N LYS A 19 -7.66 -7.71 13.61
CA LYS A 19 -9.06 -7.71 13.15
C LYS A 19 -9.99 -6.83 13.99
N LYS A 20 -9.46 -5.96 14.84
CA LYS A 20 -10.27 -4.97 15.59
C LYS A 20 -11.08 -4.08 14.65
N LYS A 21 -12.32 -3.73 15.01
CA LYS A 21 -13.14 -2.84 14.18
C LYS A 21 -12.41 -1.51 13.92
N ASP A 22 -12.46 -1.02 12.68
CA ASP A 22 -11.85 0.22 12.17
C ASP A 22 -10.31 0.34 12.28
N ARG A 23 -9.62 -0.62 12.91
CA ARG A 23 -8.13 -0.64 12.99
C ARG A 23 -7.52 -1.43 11.83
N VAL A 24 -6.99 -0.71 10.84
CA VAL A 24 -6.22 -1.28 9.74
C VAL A 24 -4.80 -0.73 9.79
N GLU A 25 -3.83 -1.60 10.04
CA GLU A 25 -2.42 -1.25 10.16
C GLU A 25 -1.57 -2.16 9.29
N ILE A 26 -0.42 -1.63 8.86
CA ILE A 26 0.62 -2.37 8.14
C ILE A 26 1.81 -2.49 9.09
N SER A 27 2.26 -3.71 9.36
CA SER A 27 3.44 -3.91 10.23
C SER A 27 4.75 -3.57 9.50
N ALA A 28 5.82 -3.34 10.26
CA ALA A 28 7.14 -3.08 9.69
C ALA A 28 7.61 -4.23 8.78
N GLU A 29 7.31 -5.48 9.15
CA GLU A 29 7.66 -6.66 8.37
C GLU A 29 6.88 -6.72 7.04
N GLN A 30 5.62 -6.27 7.03
CA GLN A 30 4.84 -6.19 5.80
C GLN A 30 5.35 -5.09 4.87
N LEU A 31 5.76 -3.95 5.44
CA LEU A 31 6.35 -2.84 4.68
C LEU A 31 7.70 -3.24 4.07
N LEU A 32 8.55 -3.94 4.83
CA LEU A 32 9.83 -4.44 4.35
C LEU A 32 9.65 -5.37 3.14
N ARG A 33 8.75 -6.35 3.23
CA ARG A 33 8.44 -7.26 2.11
C ARG A 33 7.90 -6.51 0.89
N ALA A 34 7.10 -5.46 1.09
CA ALA A 34 6.60 -4.64 0.00
C ALA A 34 7.74 -3.83 -0.68
N ALA A 35 8.72 -3.37 0.08
CA ALA A 35 9.90 -2.69 -0.45
C ALA A 35 10.80 -3.64 -1.26
N GLU A 36 11.06 -4.86 -0.74
CA GLU A 36 11.80 -5.90 -1.46
C GLU A 36 11.11 -6.26 -2.81
N GLU A 37 9.79 -6.38 -2.82
CA GLU A 37 9.04 -6.64 -4.05
C GLU A 37 9.08 -5.45 -5.02
N ALA A 38 9.10 -4.21 -4.52
CA ALA A 38 9.29 -3.04 -5.36
C ALA A 38 10.68 -3.02 -6.04
N GLU A 39 11.74 -3.39 -5.32
CA GLU A 39 13.10 -3.52 -5.89
C GLU A 39 13.17 -4.62 -6.96
N ARG A 40 12.53 -5.77 -6.70
CA ARG A 40 12.40 -6.85 -7.68
C ARG A 40 11.68 -6.38 -8.94
N LEU A 41 10.55 -5.67 -8.79
CA LEU A 41 9.79 -5.12 -9.91
C LEU A 41 10.56 -4.04 -10.66
N ALA A 42 11.34 -3.21 -9.96
CA ALA A 42 12.19 -2.20 -10.59
C ALA A 42 13.17 -2.85 -11.58
N SER A 43 13.78 -3.97 -11.16
CA SER A 43 14.70 -4.74 -11.98
C SER A 43 14.00 -5.43 -13.17
N VAL A 44 12.86 -6.09 -12.93
CA VAL A 44 12.13 -6.83 -13.98
C VAL A 44 11.53 -5.90 -15.04
N LEU A 45 11.01 -4.75 -14.63
CA LEU A 45 10.35 -3.79 -15.52
C LEU A 45 11.30 -2.73 -16.08
N ASN A 46 12.57 -2.75 -15.65
CA ASN A 46 13.60 -1.78 -16.01
C ASN A 46 13.13 -0.31 -15.83
N ARG A 47 12.46 -0.02 -14.70
CA ARG A 47 12.02 1.33 -14.33
C ARG A 47 12.04 1.51 -12.81
N PRO A 48 12.20 2.74 -12.29
CA PRO A 48 12.13 2.98 -10.84
C PRO A 48 10.76 2.57 -10.27
N MET A 49 10.75 1.78 -9.21
CA MET A 49 9.56 1.36 -8.48
C MET A 49 9.79 1.57 -6.98
N ALA A 50 8.76 2.01 -6.26
CA ALA A 50 8.80 2.21 -4.82
C ALA A 50 7.40 2.07 -4.22
N VAL A 51 7.31 1.86 -2.91
CA VAL A 51 6.05 1.90 -2.17
C VAL A 51 5.60 3.35 -2.03
N LEU A 52 4.48 3.72 -2.65
CA LEU A 52 3.97 5.10 -2.67
C LEU A 52 2.80 5.36 -1.70
N GLY A 53 2.17 4.30 -1.19
CA GLY A 53 1.00 4.42 -0.33
C GLY A 53 0.37 3.07 -0.02
N TRP A 54 -0.84 3.11 0.53
CA TRP A 54 -1.62 1.94 0.92
C TRP A 54 -3.11 2.17 0.68
N TYR A 55 -3.88 1.09 0.72
CA TYR A 55 -5.33 1.14 0.55
C TYR A 55 -6.01 0.13 1.48
N HIS A 56 -7.26 0.42 1.83
CA HIS A 56 -8.16 -0.51 2.49
C HIS A 56 -9.60 -0.25 2.02
N SER A 57 -10.52 -1.14 2.40
CA SER A 57 -11.94 -1.00 2.07
C SER A 57 -12.76 -0.68 3.31
N HIS A 58 -13.88 0.02 3.08
CA HIS A 58 -14.88 0.40 4.06
C HIS A 58 -16.20 -0.31 3.72
N PRO A 59 -16.36 -1.61 4.05
CA PRO A 59 -17.58 -2.34 3.72
C PRO A 59 -18.76 -1.78 4.52
N HIS A 60 -19.83 -1.41 3.81
CA HIS A 60 -21.09 -0.91 4.38
C HIS A 60 -20.96 0.36 5.25
N ILE A 61 -19.90 1.15 5.08
CA ILE A 61 -19.72 2.47 5.73
C ILE A 61 -19.25 3.51 4.69
N THR A 62 -19.14 4.78 5.10
CA THR A 62 -18.74 5.89 4.21
C THR A 62 -17.27 5.84 3.81
N VAL A 63 -16.91 6.42 2.66
CA VAL A 63 -15.52 6.52 2.16
C VAL A 63 -14.62 7.46 2.98
N CYS A 64 -15.21 8.34 3.78
CA CYS A 64 -14.46 9.30 4.59
C CYS A 64 -13.50 8.57 5.55
N PRO A 65 -12.23 9.02 5.68
CA PRO A 65 -11.31 8.48 6.68
C PRO A 65 -11.89 8.59 8.09
N SER A 66 -11.76 7.51 8.86
CA SER A 66 -12.14 7.48 10.27
C SER A 66 -11.12 8.19 11.16
N HIS A 67 -11.52 8.54 12.38
CA HIS A 67 -10.65 9.18 13.39
C HIS A 67 -9.67 8.23 14.11
N VAL A 68 -9.52 6.99 13.62
CA VAL A 68 -8.73 5.92 14.27
C VAL A 68 -7.27 6.32 14.44
#